data_AF-K1T657-F1
#
_entry.id   AF-K1T657-F1
#
_cell.length_a   1.000
_cell.length_b   1.000
_cell.length_c   1.000
_cell.angle_alpha   90.00
_cell.angle_beta   90.00
_cell.angle_gamma   90.00
#
_symmetry.space_group_name_H-M   'P 1'
#
loop_
_entity.id
_entity.type
_entity.pdbx_description
1 polymer ?
#
loop_
_entity_poly.entity_id
_entity_poly.type
_entity_poly.pdbx_seq_one_letter_code
_entity_poly.pdbx_strand_id
1 'polypeptide(L)'
;YGMASPLLELAAEYPDVEVEVVPGLTAALSGAAVLGAPLAHDFCVVSLSDRLTPWEMIEKRLACAAMGDFCVALYNPSSKGRPDYLQKAVRILLQNGKGAGTL
;
A
#
# COMPACT_ATOMS: atom_id res chain seq x y z
N TYR A 1 -7.03 0.74 4.89
CA TYR A 1 -7.87 1.38 3.87
C TYR A 1 -8.50 2.60 4.52
N GLY A 2 -8.13 3.80 4.07
CA GLY A 2 -8.77 5.02 4.55
C GLY A 2 -10.09 5.18 3.81
N MET A 3 -11.22 5.03 4.50
CA MET A 3 -12.55 5.23 3.91
C MET A 3 -12.79 6.67 3.44
N ALA A 4 -11.95 7.62 3.87
CA ALA A 4 -12.06 9.02 3.48
C ALA A 4 -11.98 9.22 1.96
N SER A 5 -11.09 8.54 1.23
CA SER A 5 -10.96 8.72 -0.22
C SER A 5 -12.24 8.37 -1.00
N PRO A 6 -12.79 7.15 -0.91
CA PRO A 6 -14.04 6.84 -1.63
C PRO A 6 -15.23 7.64 -1.10
N LEU A 7 -15.23 8.05 0.16
CA LEU A 7 -16.28 8.89 0.72
C LEU A 7 -16.23 10.31 0.13
N LEU A 8 -15.04 10.89 -0.03
CA LEU A 8 -14.85 12.17 -0.69
C LEU A 8 -15.22 12.11 -2.19
N GLU A 9 -14.93 11.00 -2.87
CA GLU A 9 -15.39 10.78 -4.24
C GLU A 9 -16.92 10.79 -4.35
N LEU A 10 -17.61 10.15 -3.38
CA LEU A 10 -19.07 10.10 -3.33
C LEU A 10 -19.72 11.41 -2.88
N ALA A 11 -19.03 12.21 -2.06
CA ALA A 11 -19.59 13.43 -1.47
C ALA A 11 -20.12 14.43 -2.52
N ALA A 12 -19.56 14.43 -3.73
CA ALA A 12 -20.06 15.26 -4.84
C ALA A 12 -21.52 14.97 -5.22
N GLU A 13 -22.01 13.76 -4.97
CA GLU A 13 -23.41 13.37 -5.22
C GLU A 13 -24.35 13.80 -4.08
N TYR A 14 -23.82 14.26 -2.94
CA TYR A 14 -24.56 14.59 -1.72
C TYR A 14 -24.15 15.99 -1.21
N PRO A 15 -24.53 17.07 -1.91
CA PRO A 15 -24.06 18.43 -1.61
C PRO A 15 -24.46 18.95 -0.22
N ASP A 16 -25.50 18.38 0.39
CA ASP A 16 -25.97 18.75 1.74
C ASP A 16 -25.21 18.02 2.87
N VAL A 17 -24.26 17.13 2.53
CA VAL A 17 -23.47 16.37 3.50
C VAL A 17 -22.10 17.02 3.69
N GLU A 18 -21.83 17.47 4.91
CA GLU A 18 -20.50 17.96 5.30
C GLU A 18 -19.57 16.79 5.62
N VAL A 19 -18.36 16.81 5.04
CA VAL A 19 -17.34 15.77 5.24
C VAL A 19 -16.12 16.38 5.90
N GLU A 20 -15.78 15.88 7.08
CA GLU A 20 -14.56 16.22 7.80
C GLU A 20 -13.59 15.01 7.82
N VAL A 21 -12.33 15.24 7.46
CA VAL A 21 -11.27 14.23 7.56
C VAL A 21 -10.42 14.50 8.78
N VAL A 22 -10.56 13.65 9.81
CA VAL A 22 -9.70 13.69 11.00
C VAL A 22 -8.44 12.83 10.74
N PRO A 23 -7.23 13.41 10.73
CA PRO A 23 -6.01 12.67 10.44
C PRO A 23 -5.61 11.74 11.60
N GLY A 24 -4.84 10.69 11.29
CA GLY A 24 -4.33 9.75 12.27
C GLY A 24 -2.99 9.14 11.86
N LEU A 25 -2.34 8.46 12.81
CA LEU A 25 -1.09 7.74 12.56
C LEU A 25 -1.35 6.49 11.73
N THR A 26 -0.65 6.40 10.59
CA THR A 26 -0.78 5.28 9.68
C THR A 26 0.08 4.08 10.12
N ALA A 27 -0.37 2.86 9.80
CA ALA A 27 0.34 1.64 10.18
C ALA A 27 1.79 1.56 9.68
N ALA A 28 2.13 2.18 8.54
CA ALA A 28 3.48 2.23 7.99
C ALA A 28 4.45 2.90 8.96
N LEU A 29 4.12 4.12 9.41
CA LEU A 29 4.98 4.87 10.32
C LEU A 29 4.96 4.31 11.74
N SER A 30 3.79 3.85 12.21
CA SER A 30 3.68 3.17 13.50
C SER A 30 4.52 1.88 13.54
N GLY A 31 4.50 1.08 12.48
CA GLY A 31 5.31 -0.12 12.35
C GLY A 31 6.81 0.19 12.19
N ALA A 32 7.15 1.21 11.40
CA ALA A 32 8.52 1.64 11.21
C ALA A 32 9.18 2.07 12.54
N ALA A 33 8.45 2.79 13.40
CA ALA A 33 8.94 3.19 14.72
C ALA A 33 9.33 2.00 15.62
N VAL A 34 8.65 0.86 15.47
CA VAL A 34 9.00 -0.38 16.21
C VAL A 34 10.23 -1.06 15.63
N LEU A 35 10.42 -0.96 14.31
CA LEU A 35 11.53 -1.57 13.57
C LEU A 35 12.79 -0.68 13.51
N GLY A 36 12.77 0.49 14.17
CA GLY A 36 13.83 1.49 14.11
C GLY A 36 13.54 2.56 13.05
N ALA A 37 14.15 2.44 11.88
CA ALA A 37 14.02 3.44 10.82
C ALA A 37 13.93 2.85 9.38
N PRO A 38 13.12 1.79 9.13
CA PRO A 38 13.06 1.14 7.82
C PRO A 38 12.45 2.01 6.70
N LEU A 39 11.79 3.11 7.04
CA LEU A 39 11.15 4.06 6.10
C LEU A 39 11.82 5.44 6.13
N ALA A 40 13.13 5.50 6.38
CA ALA A 40 13.89 6.75 6.49
C ALA A 40 14.20 7.43 5.15
N HIS A 41 14.28 6.64 4.07
CA HIS A 41 14.47 7.12 2.70
C HIS A 41 13.14 7.11 1.93
N ASP A 42 13.22 7.36 0.63
CA ASP A 42 12.09 7.31 -0.28
C ASP A 42 11.32 5.98 -0.11
N PHE A 43 10.07 6.09 0.30
CA PHE A 43 9.20 4.94 0.50
C PHE A 43 7.83 5.16 -0.13
N CYS A 44 7.17 4.06 -0.44
CA CYS A 44 5.80 4.07 -0.90
C CYS A 44 4.94 3.11 -0.08
N VAL A 45 3.64 3.38 -0.06
CA VAL A 45 2.64 2.54 0.59
C VAL A 45 1.79 1.91 -0.51
N VAL A 46 1.79 0.58 -0.60
CA VAL A 46 1.06 -0.15 -1.65
C VAL A 46 0.08 -1.12 -1.00
N SER A 47 -1.20 -0.98 -1.32
CA SER A 47 -2.21 -1.97 -0.92
C SER A 47 -2.22 -3.15 -1.90
N LEU A 48 -2.29 -4.38 -1.37
CA LEU A 48 -2.49 -5.61 -2.15
C LEU A 48 -3.97 -5.98 -2.31
N SER A 49 -4.90 -5.08 -1.96
CA SER A 49 -6.33 -5.33 -2.16
C SER A 49 -6.75 -4.98 -3.59
N ASP A 50 -7.20 -5.98 -4.33
CA ASP A 50 -7.69 -5.87 -5.70
C ASP A 50 -9.16 -5.41 -5.82
N ARG A 51 -9.86 -5.22 -4.68
CA ARG A 51 -11.31 -4.95 -4.66
C ARG A 51 -11.77 -3.79 -5.55
N LEU A 52 -11.00 -2.69 -5.57
CA LEU A 52 -11.28 -1.49 -6.37
C LEU A 52 -10.09 -1.12 -7.27
N THR A 53 -9.07 -1.98 -7.34
CA THR A 53 -7.85 -1.73 -8.09
C THR A 53 -7.48 -3.01 -8.81
N PRO A 54 -7.52 -3.04 -10.15
CA PRO A 54 -7.12 -4.23 -10.90
C PRO A 54 -5.74 -4.73 -10.48
N TRP A 55 -5.58 -6.04 -10.40
CA TRP A 55 -4.34 -6.66 -9.92
C TRP A 55 -3.13 -6.24 -10.77
N GLU A 56 -3.30 -6.12 -12.08
CA GLU A 56 -2.27 -5.69 -13.03
C GLU A 56 -1.72 -4.30 -12.67
N MET A 57 -2.56 -3.41 -12.12
CA MET A 57 -2.12 -2.10 -11.64
C MET A 57 -1.29 -2.22 -10.35
N ILE A 58 -1.64 -3.16 -9.47
CA ILE A 58 -0.87 -3.45 -8.24
C ILE A 58 0.49 -4.04 -8.62
N GLU A 59 0.54 -4.99 -9.56
CA GLU A 59 1.79 -5.56 -10.07
C GLU A 59 2.70 -4.49 -10.65
N LYS A 60 2.15 -3.60 -11.51
CA LYS A 60 2.89 -2.47 -12.07
C LYS A 60 3.47 -1.58 -10.97
N ARG A 61 2.69 -1.25 -9.94
CA ARG A 61 3.14 -0.42 -8.81
C ARG A 61 4.30 -1.08 -8.06
N LEU A 62 4.21 -2.39 -7.80
CA LEU A 62 5.27 -3.14 -7.12
C LEU A 62 6.55 -3.19 -7.96
N ALA A 63 6.43 -3.49 -9.26
CA ALA A 63 7.57 -3.50 -10.18
C ALA A 63 8.26 -2.13 -10.24
N CYS A 64 7.50 -1.04 -10.41
CA CYS A 64 8.04 0.31 -10.42
C CYS A 64 8.69 0.70 -9.08
N ALA A 65 8.09 0.32 -7.95
CA ALA A 65 8.68 0.58 -6.63
C ALA A 65 10.02 -0.14 -6.46
N ALA A 66 10.14 -1.39 -6.93
CA ALA A 66 11.40 -2.12 -6.93
C ALA A 66 12.44 -1.47 -7.85
N MET A 67 12.07 -1.13 -9.09
CA MET A 67 12.96 -0.49 -10.06
C MET A 67 13.45 0.89 -9.60
N GLY A 68 12.61 1.62 -8.87
CA GLY A 68 12.94 2.92 -8.28
C GLY A 68 13.65 2.85 -6.94
N ASP A 69 14.00 1.65 -6.47
CA ASP A 69 14.65 1.39 -5.18
C ASP A 69 13.91 1.93 -3.94
N PHE A 70 12.58 2.07 -4.00
CA PHE A 70 11.79 2.52 -2.86
C PHE A 70 11.74 1.46 -1.75
N CYS A 71 11.71 1.91 -0.49
CA CYS A 71 11.17 1.09 0.60
C CYS A 71 9.66 0.91 0.40
N VAL A 72 9.10 -0.27 0.67
CA VAL A 72 7.68 -0.54 0.38
C VAL A 72 6.96 -1.01 1.63
N ALA A 73 5.98 -0.22 2.10
CA ALA A 73 5.04 -0.65 3.13
C ALA A 73 3.81 -1.30 2.48
N LEU A 74 3.66 -2.62 2.66
CA LEU A 74 2.57 -3.39 2.07
C LEU A 74 1.33 -3.37 2.97
N TYR A 75 0.23 -2.83 2.45
CA TYR A 75 -1.06 -2.78 3.14
C TYR A 75 -1.97 -3.89 2.62
N ASN A 76 -2.85 -4.38 3.49
CA ASN A 76 -3.78 -5.47 3.17
C ASN A 76 -3.06 -6.69 2.54
N PRO A 77 -1.93 -7.16 3.13
CA PRO A 77 -1.03 -8.10 2.45
C PRO A 77 -1.64 -9.48 2.20
N SER A 78 -2.65 -9.86 2.98
CA SER A 78 -3.35 -11.13 2.85
C SER A 78 -4.79 -11.01 3.34
N SER A 79 -5.64 -11.92 2.86
CA SER A 79 -7.02 -12.10 3.33
C SER A 79 -7.48 -13.53 3.06
N LYS A 80 -8.63 -13.95 3.61
CA LYS A 80 -9.17 -15.31 3.37
C LYS A 80 -9.33 -15.65 1.88
N GLY A 81 -9.70 -14.68 1.04
CA GLY A 81 -9.85 -14.87 -0.41
C GLY A 81 -8.57 -14.69 -1.22
N ARG A 82 -7.46 -14.30 -0.58
CA ARG A 82 -6.18 -13.93 -1.23
C ARG A 82 -4.97 -14.39 -0.42
N PRO A 83 -4.86 -15.69 -0.11
CA PRO A 83 -3.80 -16.19 0.78
C PRO A 83 -2.41 -16.06 0.15
N ASP A 84 -2.30 -16.05 -1.18
CA ASP A 84 -1.06 -16.09 -1.95
C ASP A 84 -0.52 -14.71 -2.38
N TYR A 85 -1.26 -13.63 -2.10
CA TYR A 85 -0.96 -12.29 -2.62
C TYR A 85 0.36 -11.72 -2.09
N LEU A 86 0.65 -11.91 -0.80
CA LEU A 86 1.94 -11.52 -0.23
C LEU A 86 3.09 -12.23 -0.94
N GLN A 87 2.95 -13.54 -1.20
CA GLN A 87 3.99 -14.30 -1.89
C GLN A 87 4.17 -13.82 -3.33
N LYS A 88 3.08 -13.51 -4.05
CA LYS A 88 3.13 -12.91 -5.39
C LYS A 88 3.85 -11.57 -5.37
N ALA A 89 3.50 -10.68 -4.43
CA ALA A 89 4.13 -9.38 -4.31
C ALA A 89 5.64 -9.49 -4.07
N VAL A 90 6.07 -10.38 -3.17
CA VAL A 90 7.50 -10.66 -2.93
C VAL A 90 8.20 -11.13 -4.21
N ARG A 91 7.60 -12.06 -4.98
CA ARG A 91 8.17 -12.52 -6.25
C ARG A 91 8.37 -11.37 -7.24
N ILE A 92 7.37 -10.48 -7.37
CA ILE A 92 7.45 -9.33 -8.27
C ILE A 92 8.57 -8.38 -7.84
N LEU A 93 8.66 -8.06 -6.54
CA LEU A 93 9.73 -7.19 -6.03
C LEU A 93 11.13 -7.78 -6.31
N LEU A 94 11.31 -9.08 -6.06
CA LEU A 94 12.58 -9.78 -6.31
C LEU A 94 12.94 -9.82 -7.81
N GLN A 95 11.96 -10.03 -8.69
CA GLN A 95 12.16 -10.05 -10.13
C GLN A 95 12.51 -8.68 -10.71
N ASN A 96 12.18 -7.59 -10.00
CA ASN A 96 12.31 -6.21 -10.48
C ASN A 96 13.38 -5.38 -9.73
N GLY A 97 14.31 -6.04 -9.05
CA GLY A 97 15.53 -5.39 -8.54
C GLY A 97 15.71 -5.38 -7.03
N LYS A 98 14.73 -5.84 -6.23
CA LYS A 98 14.95 -6.02 -4.78
C LYS A 98 15.74 -7.29 -4.51
N GLY A 99 16.73 -7.21 -3.61
CA GLY A 99 17.57 -8.37 -3.24
C GLY A 99 16.88 -9.31 -2.26
N ALA A 100 17.27 -10.58 -2.24
CA ALA A 100 16.71 -11.58 -1.32
C ALA A 100 17.00 -11.27 0.18
N GLY A 101 18.02 -10.47 0.45
CA GLY A 101 18.36 -9.97 1.79
C GLY A 101 17.79 -8.60 2.13
N THR A 102 16.86 -8.08 1.31
CA THR A 102 16.18 -6.81 1.61
C THR A 102 15.28 -7.04 2.82
N LEU A 103 15.57 -6.34 3.93
CA LEU A 103 14.70 -6.24 5.10
C LEU A 103 13.49 -5.35 4.81
#